data_AF-A0A803LBE2-F1
#
_entry.id   AF-A0A803LBE2-F1
#
_cell.length_a   1.000
_cell.length_b   1.000
_cell.length_c   1.000
_cell.angle_alpha   90.00
_cell.angle_beta   90.00
_cell.angle_gamma   90.00
#
_symmetry.space_group_name_H-M   'P 1'
#
loop_
_entity.id
_entity.type
_entity.pdbx_description
1 polymer ?
#
loop_
_entity_poly.entity_id
_entity_poly.type
_entity_poly.pdbx_seq_one_letter_code
_entity_poly.pdbx_strand_id
1 'polypeptide(L)'
;MEVQVLEGSGRGGAAYSLKANRYSNEDILFCIDVDNESMVEMKNTGPNGRPITRLDSIKQSILLFIHAKLTINPNHRFAFASLSHSASWVRKEFTSEVDSAITAFRGLSVSSSGGQADLTQLFRVAAHQAKKSRSQNRILRVIT
;
A
#
# COMPACT_ATOMS: atom_id res chain seq x y z
N MET A 1 15.20 36.28 40.34
CA MET A 1 14.88 37.13 39.19
C MET A 1 13.68 36.53 38.51
N GLU A 2 12.51 37.07 38.83
CA GLU A 2 11.27 36.80 38.13
C GLU A 2 11.35 37.42 36.74
N VAL A 3 10.85 36.70 35.74
CA VAL A 3 10.51 37.30 34.44
C VAL A 3 9.06 36.92 34.17
N GLN A 4 8.16 37.85 34.51
CA GLN A 4 6.81 37.88 33.97
C GLN A 4 6.89 38.22 32.48
N VAL A 5 6.28 37.39 31.64
CA VAL A 5 6.06 37.72 30.22
C VAL A 5 4.56 37.83 30.00
N LEU A 6 4.19 39.00 29.48
CA LEU A 6 2.83 39.48 29.26
C LEU A 6 2.00 38.58 28.34
N GLU A 7 0.75 38.35 28.74
CA GLU A 7 -0.28 37.71 27.93
C GLU A 7 -0.60 38.56 26.68
N GLY A 8 -0.17 38.08 25.52
CA GLY A 8 -0.69 38.53 24.24
C GLY A 8 -2.08 37.92 24.02
N SER A 9 -3.13 38.74 24.15
CA SER A 9 -4.52 38.41 23.81
C SER A 9 -4.68 38.12 22.31
N GLY A 10 -4.26 36.93 21.88
CA GLY A 10 -4.62 36.35 20.59
C GLY A 10 -5.98 35.67 20.70
N ARG A 11 -6.95 36.11 19.89
CA ARG A 11 -8.25 35.43 19.72
C ARG A 11 -8.01 33.93 19.49
N GLY A 12 -8.30 33.13 20.51
CA GLY A 12 -8.05 31.68 20.52
C GLY A 12 -8.92 30.97 19.50
N GLY A 13 -8.43 30.83 18.26
CA GLY A 13 -8.90 29.77 17.38
C GLY A 13 -8.65 28.45 18.10
N ALA A 14 -9.71 27.68 18.36
CA ALA A 14 -9.59 26.39 19.03
C ALA A 14 -8.47 25.57 18.38
N ALA A 15 -7.45 25.21 19.15
CA ALA A 15 -6.37 24.36 18.68
C ALA A 15 -6.99 23.10 18.08
N TYR A 16 -6.64 22.78 16.83
CA TYR A 16 -7.12 21.60 16.17
C TYR A 16 -6.68 20.37 16.97
N SER A 17 -7.63 19.72 17.64
CA SER A 17 -7.40 18.53 18.45
C SER A 17 -7.94 17.31 17.70
N LEU A 18 -7.04 16.39 17.35
CA LEU A 18 -7.40 15.11 16.75
C LEU A 18 -7.94 14.16 17.83
N LYS A 19 -9.04 13.48 17.53
CA LYS A 19 -9.52 12.40 18.40
C LYS A 19 -8.45 11.32 18.48
N ALA A 20 -8.00 11.01 19.70
CA ALA A 20 -7.14 9.87 19.94
C ALA A 20 -7.85 8.61 19.41
N ASN A 21 -7.26 7.95 18.43
CA ASN A 21 -7.77 6.71 17.87
C ASN A 21 -6.67 5.66 17.90
N ARG A 22 -7.03 4.42 18.21
CA ARG A 22 -6.08 3.31 18.19
C ARG A 22 -5.86 2.88 16.74
N TYR A 23 -4.61 2.71 16.34
CA TYR A 23 -4.30 2.12 15.04
C TYR A 23 -4.79 0.66 15.04
N SER A 24 -5.71 0.35 14.14
CA SER A 24 -6.19 -1.02 13.96
C SER A 24 -5.14 -1.84 13.23
N ASN A 25 -5.07 -3.13 13.53
CA ASN A 25 -4.28 -4.06 12.73
C ASN A 25 -4.94 -4.22 11.37
N GLU A 26 -4.18 -4.01 10.30
CA GLU A 26 -4.67 -4.11 8.93
C GLU A 26 -4.01 -5.27 8.18
N ASP A 27 -4.81 -5.96 7.40
CA ASP A 27 -4.39 -6.84 6.32
C ASP A 27 -4.59 -6.08 5.01
N ILE A 28 -3.52 -5.81 4.28
CA ILE A 28 -3.53 -4.95 3.10
C ILE A 28 -3.21 -5.79 1.88
N LEU A 29 -4.18 -5.94 0.98
CA LEU A 29 -4.02 -6.62 -0.30
C LEU A 29 -3.70 -5.59 -1.37
N PHE A 30 -2.49 -5.65 -1.92
CA PHE A 30 -2.13 -4.92 -3.12
C PHE A 30 -2.53 -5.74 -4.35
N CYS A 31 -3.28 -5.12 -5.26
CA CYS A 31 -3.58 -5.64 -6.57
C CYS A 31 -2.83 -4.77 -7.58
N ILE A 32 -1.80 -5.31 -8.21
CA ILE A 32 -0.86 -4.56 -9.02
C ILE A 32 -1.21 -4.78 -10.48
N ASP A 33 -1.54 -3.72 -11.20
CA ASP A 33 -1.69 -3.75 -12.65
C ASP A 33 -0.35 -4.11 -13.32
N VAL A 34 -0.36 -5.18 -14.11
CA VAL A 34 0.80 -5.71 -14.83
C VAL A 34 0.60 -5.71 -16.34
N ASP A 35 -0.29 -4.87 -16.87
CA ASP A 35 -0.47 -4.72 -18.31
C ASP A 35 0.77 -4.09 -18.97
N ASN A 36 0.92 -4.27 -20.29
CA ASN A 36 2.04 -3.72 -21.06
C ASN A 36 2.26 -2.21 -20.87
N GLU A 37 1.21 -1.44 -20.58
CA GLU A 37 1.31 -0.01 -20.30
C GLU A 37 2.16 0.30 -19.04
N SER A 38 2.27 -0.66 -18.11
CA SER A 38 3.12 -0.55 -16.92
C SER A 38 4.63 -0.58 -17.26
N MET A 39 5.01 -1.04 -18.46
CA MET A 39 6.40 -1.07 -18.91
C MET A 39 6.86 0.22 -19.59
N VAL A 40 5.96 1.19 -19.78
CA VAL A 40 6.31 2.49 -20.34
C VAL A 40 7.32 3.20 -19.44
N GLU A 41 8.40 3.69 -20.04
CA GLU A 41 9.41 4.47 -19.33
C GLU A 41 8.82 5.80 -18.84
N MET A 42 9.15 6.15 -17.61
CA MET A 42 8.79 7.44 -17.05
C MET A 42 9.78 8.51 -17.49
N LYS A 43 9.32 9.76 -17.53
CA LYS A 43 10.18 10.94 -17.85
C LYS A 43 11.28 11.18 -16.82
N ASN A 44 11.26 10.47 -15.69
CA ASN A 44 12.23 10.57 -14.63
C ASN A 44 13.25 9.45 -14.76
N THR A 45 14.52 9.78 -14.60
CA THR A 45 15.59 8.79 -14.50
C THR A 45 15.72 8.29 -13.07
N GLY A 46 15.93 6.99 -12.93
CA GLY A 46 16.21 6.33 -11.66
C GLY A 46 17.63 6.57 -11.17
N PRO A 47 18.04 5.85 -10.12
CA PRO A 47 19.42 5.91 -9.64
C PRO A 47 20.41 5.70 -10.79
N ASN A 48 21.45 6.52 -10.84
CA ASN A 48 22.51 6.49 -11.86
C ASN A 48 22.03 6.78 -13.29
N GLY A 49 20.91 7.49 -13.47
CA GLY A 49 20.43 7.88 -14.80
C GLY A 49 19.72 6.77 -15.57
N ARG A 50 19.50 5.60 -14.95
CA ARG A 50 18.84 4.46 -15.62
C ARG A 50 17.36 4.79 -15.88
N PRO A 51 16.82 4.50 -17.07
CA PRO A 51 15.37 4.60 -17.31
C PRO A 51 14.60 3.74 -16.31
N ILE A 52 13.48 4.26 -15.80
CA ILE A 52 12.57 3.51 -14.91
C ILE A 52 11.24 3.31 -15.60
N THR A 53 10.68 2.13 -15.49
CA THR A 53 9.32 1.87 -15.94
C THR A 53 8.30 2.36 -14.91
N ARG A 54 7.03 2.50 -15.30
CA ARG A 54 5.93 2.74 -14.34
C ARG A 54 5.85 1.62 -13.31
N LEU A 55 6.02 0.37 -13.72
CA LEU A 55 6.02 -0.79 -12.84
C LEU A 55 7.16 -0.72 -11.80
N ASP A 56 8.36 -0.27 -12.19
CA ASP A 56 9.47 -0.06 -11.25
C ASP A 56 9.10 0.99 -10.19
N SER A 57 8.51 2.11 -10.61
CA SER A 57 8.06 3.16 -9.70
C SER A 57 6.95 2.70 -8.75
N ILE A 58 6.00 1.88 -9.24
CA ILE A 58 4.95 1.27 -8.43
C ILE A 58 5.56 0.34 -7.38
N LYS A 59 6.52 -0.52 -7.76
CA LYS A 59 7.23 -1.40 -6.82
C LYS A 59 7.93 -0.59 -5.72
N GLN A 60 8.62 0.50 -6.08
CA GLN A 60 9.30 1.37 -5.11
C GLN A 60 8.32 2.10 -4.18
N SER A 61 7.20 2.62 -4.72
CA SER A 61 6.20 3.32 -3.92
C SER A 61 5.49 2.38 -2.93
N ILE A 62 5.22 1.13 -3.35
CA ILE A 62 4.67 0.11 -2.45
C ILE A 62 5.67 -0.26 -1.36
N LEU A 63 6.96 -0.42 -1.65
CA LEU A 63 7.99 -0.65 -0.62
C LEU A 63 8.03 0.48 0.40
N LEU A 64 8.05 1.73 -0.06
CA LEU A 64 8.00 2.90 0.82
C LEU A 64 6.74 2.89 1.70
N PHE A 65 5.58 2.60 1.11
CA PHE A 65 4.31 2.50 1.83
C PHE A 65 4.36 1.42 2.91
N ILE A 66 4.89 0.23 2.59
CA ILE A 66 5.02 -0.89 3.53
C ILE A 66 5.89 -0.47 4.72
N HIS A 67 7.07 0.09 4.47
CA HIS A 67 7.96 0.58 5.52
C HIS A 67 7.27 1.62 6.41
N ALA A 68 6.59 2.60 5.80
CA ALA A 68 5.85 3.62 6.54
C ALA A 68 4.73 3.03 7.42
N LYS A 69 3.94 2.10 6.88
CA LYS A 69 2.88 1.42 7.64
C LYS A 69 3.45 0.60 8.78
N LEU A 70 4.49 -0.20 8.55
CA LEU A 70 5.11 -1.01 9.60
C LEU A 70 5.74 -0.15 10.70
N THR A 71 6.26 1.03 10.37
CA THR A 71 6.78 2.00 11.35
C THR A 71 5.65 2.51 12.27
N ILE A 72 4.44 2.71 11.73
CA ILE A 72 3.27 3.13 12.50
C ILE A 72 2.72 1.99 13.36
N ASN A 73 2.65 0.78 12.80
CA ASN A 73 2.22 -0.42 13.52
C ASN A 73 2.87 -1.67 12.89
N PRO A 74 3.79 -2.35 13.60
CA PRO A 74 4.50 -3.51 13.08
C PRO A 74 3.60 -4.72 12.84
N ASN A 75 2.38 -4.71 13.38
CA ASN A 75 1.41 -5.78 13.18
C ASN A 75 0.67 -5.68 11.86
N HIS A 76 0.87 -4.66 11.02
CA HIS A 76 0.31 -4.64 9.67
C HIS A 76 0.86 -5.79 8.82
N ARG A 77 0.02 -6.38 7.99
CA ARG A 77 0.40 -7.49 7.09
C ARG A 77 -0.01 -7.18 5.67
N PHE A 78 0.76 -7.71 4.71
CA PHE A 78 0.62 -7.41 3.29
C PHE A 78 0.54 -8.70 2.48
N ALA A 79 -0.28 -8.68 1.44
CA ALA A 79 -0.38 -9.73 0.42
C ALA A 79 -0.46 -9.08 -0.97
N PHE A 80 -0.15 -9.84 -2.01
CA PHE A 80 0.03 -9.32 -3.36
C PHE A 80 -0.72 -10.16 -4.39
N ALA A 81 -1.47 -9.50 -5.24
CA ALA A 81 -2.09 -10.03 -6.43
C ALA A 81 -1.63 -9.19 -7.64
N SER A 82 -1.55 -9.80 -8.80
CA SER A 82 -1.40 -9.12 -10.08
C SER A 82 -2.75 -9.01 -10.76
N LEU A 83 -2.95 -7.94 -11.51
CA LEU A 83 -4.12 -7.68 -12.32
C LEU A 83 -3.68 -7.52 -13.77
N SER A 84 -4.25 -8.36 -14.63
CA SER A 84 -4.23 -8.12 -16.08
C SER A 84 -5.68 -8.22 -16.55
N HIS A 85 -6.04 -9.21 -17.37
CA HIS A 85 -7.44 -9.48 -17.65
C HIS A 85 -8.23 -9.92 -16.40
N SER A 86 -7.60 -10.68 -15.50
CA SER A 86 -8.18 -11.09 -14.21
C SER A 86 -7.14 -11.07 -13.10
N ALA A 87 -7.61 -11.06 -11.85
CA ALA A 87 -6.74 -11.04 -10.69
C ALA A 87 -6.15 -12.43 -10.39
N SER A 88 -4.84 -12.50 -10.23
CA SER A 88 -4.10 -13.71 -9.84
C SER A 88 -3.22 -13.45 -8.62
N TRP A 89 -3.07 -14.46 -7.77
CA TRP A 89 -2.22 -14.33 -6.59
C TRP A 89 -0.75 -14.36 -6.97
N VAL A 90 0.00 -13.36 -6.51
CA VAL A 90 1.48 -13.37 -6.52
C VAL A 90 1.96 -13.94 -5.20
N ARG A 91 1.29 -13.59 -4.11
CA ARG A 91 1.47 -14.16 -2.77
C ARG A 91 0.17 -14.06 -1.99
N LYS A 92 -0.32 -15.21 -1.51
CA LYS A 92 -1.63 -15.33 -0.84
C LYS A 92 -1.56 -15.06 0.66
N GLU A 93 -0.42 -15.35 1.28
CA GLU A 93 -0.22 -15.21 2.71
C GLU A 93 0.06 -13.76 3.10
N PHE A 94 -0.73 -13.24 4.04
CA PHE A 94 -0.50 -11.94 4.65
C PHE A 94 0.69 -12.01 5.61
N THR A 95 1.70 -11.18 5.38
CA THR A 95 2.95 -11.15 6.19
C THR A 95 3.41 -9.72 6.47
N SER A 96 4.11 -9.53 7.59
CA SER A 96 4.74 -8.26 7.98
C SER A 96 6.17 -8.12 7.44
N GLU A 97 6.72 -9.17 6.81
CA GLU A 97 8.10 -9.21 6.35
C GLU A 97 8.28 -8.42 5.04
N VAL A 98 9.21 -7.46 5.03
CA VAL A 98 9.50 -6.64 3.85
C VAL A 98 10.12 -7.46 2.73
N ASP A 99 11.01 -8.40 3.07
CA ASP A 99 11.67 -9.29 2.08
C ASP A 99 10.68 -10.14 1.29
N SER A 100 9.52 -10.42 1.90
CA SER A 100 8.41 -11.11 1.24
C SER A 100 7.81 -10.27 0.11
N ALA A 101 7.71 -8.94 0.28
CA ALA A 101 7.27 -8.02 -0.76
C ALA A 101 8.30 -7.92 -1.89
N ILE A 102 9.58 -7.79 -1.55
CA ILE A 102 10.68 -7.75 -2.53
C ILE A 102 10.67 -9.02 -3.39
N THR A 103 10.50 -10.18 -2.75
CA THR A 103 10.40 -11.47 -3.45
C THR A 103 9.17 -11.53 -4.36
N ALA A 104 8.00 -11.06 -3.89
CA ALA A 104 6.80 -10.99 -4.71
C ALA A 104 7.00 -10.10 -5.95
N PHE A 105 7.65 -8.94 -5.80
CA PHE A 105 7.90 -8.02 -6.91
C PHE A 105 8.86 -8.55 -7.97
N ARG A 106 9.79 -9.42 -7.58
CA ARG A 106 10.67 -10.14 -8.52
C ARG A 106 9.91 -11.18 -9.34
N GLY A 107 8.85 -11.75 -8.78
CA GLY A 107 7.98 -12.73 -9.45
C GLY A 107 6.88 -12.12 -10.33
N LEU A 108 6.71 -10.79 -10.35
CA LEU A 108 5.73 -10.13 -11.21
C LEU A 108 6.15 -10.22 -12.68
N SER A 109 5.34 -10.90 -13.48
CA SER A 109 5.44 -10.94 -14.94
C SER A 109 4.44 -10.00 -15.58
N VAL A 110 4.87 -9.28 -16.61
CA VAL A 110 3.99 -8.41 -17.42
C VAL A 110 3.11 -9.28 -18.30
N SER A 111 1.81 -8.95 -18.35
CA SER A 111 0.89 -9.58 -19.27
C SER A 111 0.77 -8.78 -20.56
N SER A 112 0.79 -9.47 -21.70
CA SER A 112 0.52 -8.87 -23.01
C SER A 112 -0.97 -8.76 -23.33
N SER A 113 -1.86 -9.17 -22.41
CA SER A 113 -3.31 -9.09 -22.59
C SER A 113 -3.78 -7.64 -22.44
N GLY A 114 -4.00 -6.94 -23.55
CA GLY A 114 -4.67 -5.64 -23.50
C GLY A 114 -6.18 -5.82 -23.32
N GLY A 115 -6.80 -5.05 -22.42
CA GLY A 115 -8.26 -5.04 -22.27
C GLY A 115 -8.74 -4.52 -20.93
N GLN A 116 -10.07 -4.51 -20.74
CA GLN A 116 -10.65 -4.17 -19.45
C GLN A 116 -10.43 -5.31 -18.45
N ALA A 117 -9.86 -4.99 -17.29
CA ALA A 117 -9.68 -5.94 -16.20
C ALA A 117 -11.02 -6.31 -15.53
N ASP A 118 -11.29 -7.60 -15.36
CA ASP A 118 -12.41 -8.09 -14.56
C ASP A 118 -12.04 -8.15 -13.07
N LEU A 119 -12.59 -7.21 -12.30
CA LEU A 119 -12.40 -7.13 -10.85
C LEU A 119 -13.30 -8.08 -10.06
N THR A 120 -14.23 -8.79 -10.70
CA THR A 120 -15.19 -9.68 -10.02
C THR A 120 -14.47 -10.74 -9.19
N GLN A 121 -13.44 -11.38 -9.78
CA GLN A 121 -12.65 -12.38 -9.08
C GLN A 121 -11.85 -11.76 -7.92
N LEU A 122 -11.27 -10.56 -8.11
CA LEU A 122 -10.55 -9.84 -7.08
C LEU A 122 -11.44 -9.59 -5.86
N PHE A 123 -12.63 -9.01 -6.06
CA PHE A 123 -13.51 -8.67 -4.96
C PHE A 123 -14.14 -9.90 -4.30
N ARG A 124 -14.38 -11.00 -5.04
CA ARG A 124 -14.79 -12.27 -4.44
C ARG A 124 -13.74 -12.80 -3.48
N VAL A 125 -12.47 -12.76 -3.90
CA VAL A 125 -11.33 -13.15 -3.08
C VAL A 125 -11.16 -12.21 -1.88
N ALA A 126 -11.24 -10.89 -2.10
CA ALA A 126 -11.16 -9.90 -1.03
C ALA A 126 -12.28 -10.08 0.00
N ALA A 127 -13.52 -10.34 -0.42
CA ALA A 127 -14.63 -10.60 0.48
C ALA A 127 -14.39 -11.84 1.37
N HIS A 128 -13.79 -12.90 0.81
CA HIS A 128 -13.38 -14.06 1.61
C HIS A 128 -12.28 -13.71 2.62
N GLN A 129 -11.23 -13.01 2.19
CA GLN A 129 -10.15 -12.58 3.07
C GLN A 129 -10.62 -11.58 4.14
N ALA A 130 -11.65 -10.78 3.86
CA ALA A 130 -12.21 -9.83 4.80
C ALA A 130 -12.88 -10.54 5.98
N LYS A 131 -13.59 -11.65 5.72
CA LYS A 131 -14.16 -12.50 6.76
C LYS A 131 -13.07 -13.09 7.65
N LYS A 132 -11.98 -13.58 7.05
CA LYS A 132 -10.82 -14.13 7.78
C LYS A 132 -10.06 -13.07 8.59
N SER A 133 -9.89 -11.87 8.04
CA SER A 133 -9.25 -10.76 8.75
C SER A 133 -10.09 -10.34 9.96
N ARG A 134 -11.41 -10.25 9.78
CA ARG A 134 -12.35 -9.88 10.84
C ARG A 134 -12.36 -10.88 11.99
N SER A 135 -12.29 -12.19 11.72
CA SER A 135 -12.22 -13.20 12.79
C SER A 135 -10.93 -13.12 13.61
N GLN A 136 -9.89 -12.43 13.09
CA GLN A 136 -8.64 -12.15 13.79
C GLN A 136 -8.61 -10.74 14.41
N ASN A 137 -9.75 -10.03 14.44
CA ASN A 137 -9.88 -8.63 14.88
C ASN A 137 -9.01 -7.65 14.06
N ARG A 138 -9.02 -7.81 12.73
CA ARG A 138 -8.22 -7.03 11.78
C ARG A 138 -9.10 -6.46 10.67
N ILE A 139 -8.71 -5.32 10.11
CA ILE A 139 -9.37 -4.68 8.97
C ILE A 139 -8.69 -5.16 7.69
N LEU A 140 -9.46 -5.64 6.71
CA LEU A 140 -8.93 -5.84 5.36
C LEU A 140 -9.04 -4.54 4.56
N ARG A 141 -7.96 -4.14 3.87
CA ARG A 141 -7.99 -3.09 2.85
C ARG A 141 -7.46 -3.63 1.53
N VAL A 142 -8.06 -3.19 0.43
CA VAL A 142 -7.62 -3.50 -0.92
C VAL A 142 -7.11 -2.20 -1.54
N ILE A 143 -5.92 -2.24 -2.13
CA ILE A 143 -5.32 -1.14 -2.90
C ILE A 143 -5.10 -1.67 -4.31
N THR A 144 -5.63 -0.95 -5.30
CA THR A 144 -5.55 -1.25 -6.74
C THR A 144 -4.88 -0.07 -7.44
#